data_AF-A0A378JJR9-F1
#
_entry.id   AF-A0A378JJR9-F1
#
_cell.length_a   1.000
_cell.length_b   1.000
_cell.length_c   1.000
_cell.angle_alpha   90.00
_cell.angle_beta   90.00
_cell.angle_gamma   90.00
#
_symmetry.space_group_name_H-M   'P 1'
#
loop_
_entity.id
_entity.type
_entity.pdbx_description
1 polymer ?
#
loop_
_entity_poly.entity_id
_entity_poly.type
_entity_poly.pdbx_seq_one_letter_code
_entity_poly.pdbx_strand_id
1 'polypeptide(L)'
;MRRNFEGLSTLRVNKIRNHINALEVQERNRLITDTGNMIRGRMADHSDDEIENSFKLVCERYISEPEEVERILDRLKNCQDKSEKTKFIATFVAEQESIPSEEFIAFVKKFLEIIKNDSELNSFLANPQEYINNQKHRSAYALQILQFVINNPRFNSLPDVNRKIPSDTFISTWLTSYLYQLNLLEYGAKDAIRFPECIHPDWKEQVLAKAKKNYNGPQTIGTGALPYYTRRNIAETAKHVAQMKMGECHSFAQLAADHLLKFIAADKFTSIDIKMVSHVNGLGTHTFLLIGHQSDNLEDLNNCLIVDLWAVAMGHLSTYGVYTQENYPFPSMLTKLVCCYDSRAPLPLPQHSQSNSSSSIQQDIKTTVLSGNFFTKKLTPPIKKHLTPLQQAVIDFLKALDKHAVNRVKKDLLKDLIKAVEDKKIKPEKVLNLAVSAYYAKLIEKIRDKDKYVWKQMSAIDNALVEAFNKPYIKEIWQSYINENNIRDTLGSDISITTINAIVHCLNKNEEHEFINQSILNSNKMCFSGN
;
A
#
# COMPACT_ATOMS: atom_id res chain seq x y z
N MET A 1 -35.56 15.78 -41.16
CA MET A 1 -34.70 16.95 -40.87
C MET A 1 -33.87 16.82 -39.58
N ARG A 2 -34.40 16.34 -38.44
CA ARG A 2 -33.61 16.17 -37.19
C ARG A 2 -32.35 15.28 -37.31
N ARG A 3 -32.44 14.13 -38.01
CA ARG A 3 -31.28 13.22 -38.21
C ARG A 3 -30.12 13.83 -39.03
N ASN A 4 -30.39 14.79 -39.92
CA ASN A 4 -29.34 15.44 -40.73
C ASN A 4 -28.59 16.54 -39.94
N PHE A 5 -29.24 17.16 -38.95
CA PHE A 5 -28.60 18.15 -38.07
C PHE A 5 -27.74 17.50 -36.98
N GLU A 6 -28.19 16.36 -36.43
CA GLU A 6 -27.38 15.58 -35.47
C GLU A 6 -26.09 15.04 -36.11
N GLY A 7 -26.16 14.59 -37.36
CA GLY A 7 -24.99 14.10 -38.11
C GLY A 7 -23.94 15.17 -38.42
N LEU A 8 -24.35 16.42 -38.63
CA LEU A 8 -23.42 17.56 -38.80
C LEU A 8 -22.83 18.03 -37.47
N SER A 9 -23.54 17.84 -36.35
CA SER A 9 -23.11 18.30 -35.02
C SER A 9 -22.02 17.44 -34.36
N THR A 10 -21.64 16.31 -34.95
CA THR A 10 -20.65 15.37 -34.38
C THR A 10 -19.56 14.96 -35.38
N LEU A 11 -19.47 15.65 -36.52
CA LEU A 11 -18.59 15.26 -37.62
C LEU A 11 -17.12 15.22 -37.19
N ARG A 12 -16.62 16.26 -36.51
CA ARG A 12 -15.22 16.32 -36.06
C ARG A 12 -14.97 15.34 -34.92
N VAL A 13 -15.88 15.24 -33.96
CA VAL A 13 -15.82 14.24 -32.86
C VAL A 13 -15.71 12.81 -33.43
N ASN A 14 -16.51 12.48 -34.45
CA ASN A 14 -16.47 11.17 -35.10
C ASN A 14 -15.16 10.93 -35.88
N LYS A 15 -14.60 11.96 -36.53
CA LYS A 15 -13.30 11.82 -37.19
C LYS A 15 -12.16 11.57 -36.22
N ILE A 16 -12.14 12.27 -35.07
CA ILE A 16 -11.17 11.99 -33.99
C ILE A 16 -11.33 10.54 -33.52
N ARG A 17 -12.56 10.08 -33.27
CA ARG A 17 -12.83 8.68 -32.88
C ARG A 17 -12.27 7.69 -33.89
N ASN A 18 -12.52 7.91 -35.18
CA ASN A 18 -12.04 7.03 -36.25
C ASN A 18 -10.50 7.02 -36.33
N HIS A 19 -9.86 8.18 -36.14
CA HIS A 19 -8.39 8.26 -36.14
C HIS A 19 -7.78 7.45 -34.99
N ILE A 20 -8.35 7.55 -33.78
CA ILE A 20 -7.88 6.81 -32.61
C ILE A 20 -8.06 5.30 -32.78
N ASN A 21 -9.21 4.86 -33.30
CA ASN A 21 -9.43 3.44 -33.59
C ASN A 21 -8.46 2.93 -34.67
N ALA A 22 -8.17 3.73 -35.69
CA ALA A 22 -7.20 3.36 -36.73
C ALA A 22 -5.77 3.26 -36.17
N LEU A 23 -5.38 4.17 -35.27
CA LEU A 23 -4.07 4.14 -34.62
C LEU A 23 -3.89 2.87 -33.76
N GLU A 24 -4.91 2.51 -32.97
CA GLU A 24 -4.90 1.28 -32.16
C GLU A 24 -4.69 0.03 -33.01
N VAL A 25 -5.46 -0.09 -34.10
CA VAL A 25 -5.33 -1.20 -35.05
C VAL A 25 -3.96 -1.21 -35.72
N GLN A 26 -3.44 -0.04 -36.12
CA GLN A 26 -2.12 0.08 -36.74
C GLN A 26 -1.00 -0.38 -35.80
N GLU A 27 -1.02 0.06 -34.54
CA GLU A 27 0.00 -0.32 -33.55
C GLU A 27 -0.08 -1.79 -33.19
N ARG A 28 -1.29 -2.34 -33.03
CA ARG A 28 -1.47 -3.78 -32.82
C ARG A 28 -0.94 -4.58 -34.00
N ASN A 29 -1.27 -4.21 -35.24
CA ASN A 29 -0.76 -4.89 -36.43
C ASN A 29 0.77 -4.81 -36.55
N ARG A 30 1.36 -3.67 -36.15
CA ARG A 30 2.82 -3.52 -36.11
C ARG A 30 3.43 -4.47 -35.08
N LEU A 31 2.88 -4.54 -33.87
CA LEU A 31 3.35 -5.46 -32.83
C LEU A 31 3.24 -6.92 -33.28
N ILE A 32 2.12 -7.31 -33.88
CA ILE A 32 1.93 -8.65 -34.48
C ILE A 32 3.02 -8.93 -35.53
N THR A 33 3.31 -7.95 -36.39
CA THR A 33 4.32 -8.09 -37.45
C THR A 33 5.72 -8.24 -36.87
N ASP A 34 6.10 -7.40 -35.91
CA ASP A 34 7.41 -7.41 -35.27
C ASP A 34 7.64 -8.71 -34.49
N THR A 35 6.65 -9.12 -33.69
CA THR A 35 6.65 -10.41 -32.95
C THR A 35 6.70 -11.59 -33.91
N GLY A 36 5.93 -11.57 -34.99
CA GLY A 36 5.95 -12.61 -36.02
C GLY A 36 7.31 -12.74 -36.70
N ASN A 37 7.99 -11.62 -36.99
CA ASN A 37 9.35 -11.64 -37.54
C ASN A 37 10.37 -12.23 -36.56
N MET A 38 10.27 -11.90 -35.26
CA MET A 38 11.13 -12.48 -34.22
C MET A 38 10.94 -13.98 -34.07
N ILE A 39 9.69 -14.45 -34.12
CA ILE A 39 9.33 -15.85 -33.99
C ILE A 39 9.78 -16.64 -35.22
N ARG A 40 9.55 -16.11 -36.43
CA ARG A 40 9.87 -16.81 -37.69
C ARG A 40 11.33 -17.26 -37.76
N GLY A 41 12.26 -16.39 -37.33
CA GLY A 41 13.69 -16.72 -37.28
C GLY A 41 14.04 -17.84 -36.30
N ARG A 42 13.20 -18.10 -35.30
CA ARG A 42 13.39 -19.16 -34.30
C ARG A 42 12.64 -20.45 -34.67
N MET A 43 11.50 -20.36 -35.35
CA MET A 43 10.67 -21.52 -35.72
C MET A 43 11.17 -22.32 -36.93
N ALA A 44 12.07 -21.76 -37.74
CA ALA A 44 12.55 -22.40 -38.96
C ALA A 44 13.11 -23.81 -38.69
N ASP A 45 13.86 -23.96 -37.60
CA ASP A 45 14.61 -25.19 -37.26
C ASP A 45 13.90 -26.13 -36.27
N HIS A 46 12.74 -25.74 -35.74
CA HIS A 46 12.00 -26.53 -34.74
C HIS A 46 10.91 -27.39 -35.38
N SER A 47 10.66 -28.57 -34.82
CA SER A 47 9.51 -29.41 -35.17
C SER A 47 8.20 -28.80 -34.65
N ASP A 48 7.08 -29.22 -35.23
CA ASP A 48 5.76 -28.74 -34.85
C ASP A 48 5.41 -29.06 -33.39
N ASP A 49 5.80 -30.24 -32.89
CA ASP A 49 5.62 -30.64 -31.49
C ASP A 49 6.41 -29.73 -30.52
N GLU A 50 7.63 -29.33 -30.90
CA GLU A 50 8.45 -28.41 -30.09
C GLU A 50 7.86 -26.99 -30.05
N ILE A 51 7.31 -26.54 -31.18
CA ILE A 51 6.60 -25.26 -31.28
C ILE A 51 5.37 -25.27 -30.38
N GLU A 52 4.55 -26.31 -30.46
CA GLU A 52 3.31 -26.45 -29.68
C GLU A 52 3.59 -26.54 -28.18
N ASN A 53 4.58 -27.33 -27.77
CA ASN A 53 4.99 -27.41 -26.36
C ASN A 53 5.54 -26.08 -25.83
N SER A 54 6.35 -25.38 -26.62
CA SER A 54 6.86 -24.05 -26.25
C SER A 54 5.73 -23.04 -26.13
N PHE A 55 4.75 -23.08 -27.03
CA PHE A 55 3.60 -22.19 -27.00
C PHE A 55 2.65 -22.49 -25.84
N LYS A 56 2.49 -23.76 -25.45
CA LYS A 56 1.74 -24.15 -24.24
C LYS A 56 2.29 -23.45 -22.99
N LEU A 57 3.61 -23.46 -22.80
CA LEU A 57 4.26 -22.76 -21.69
C LEU A 57 4.04 -21.25 -21.72
N VAL A 58 3.89 -20.65 -22.91
CA VAL A 58 3.55 -19.23 -23.04
C VAL A 58 2.09 -19.01 -22.65
N CYS A 59 1.15 -19.83 -23.13
CA CYS A 59 -0.27 -19.73 -22.79
C CYS A 59 -0.49 -19.85 -21.27
N GLU A 60 0.15 -20.82 -20.63
CA GLU A 60 0.07 -21.05 -19.17
C GLU A 60 0.60 -19.88 -18.32
N ARG A 61 1.39 -18.96 -18.91
CA ARG A 61 1.83 -17.73 -18.21
C ARG A 61 0.76 -16.65 -18.18
N TYR A 62 -0.11 -16.61 -19.19
CA TYR A 62 -1.11 -15.55 -19.33
C TYR A 62 -2.52 -16.02 -18.94
N ILE A 63 -2.79 -17.31 -19.03
CA ILE A 63 -4.12 -17.90 -18.84
C ILE A 63 -4.09 -18.84 -17.64
N SER A 64 -4.97 -18.55 -16.68
CA SER A 64 -5.09 -19.36 -15.44
C SER A 64 -6.02 -20.56 -15.60
N GLU A 65 -6.87 -20.57 -16.64
CA GLU A 65 -7.86 -21.62 -16.90
C GLU A 65 -7.30 -22.68 -17.86
N PRO A 66 -7.06 -23.93 -17.41
CA PRO A 66 -6.46 -24.97 -18.25
C PRO A 66 -7.28 -25.32 -19.49
N GLU A 67 -8.61 -25.23 -19.40
CA GLU A 67 -9.51 -25.52 -20.53
C GLU A 67 -9.36 -24.50 -21.66
N GLU A 68 -9.08 -23.24 -21.33
CA GLU A 68 -8.86 -22.18 -22.32
C GLU A 68 -7.51 -22.34 -23.01
N VAL A 69 -6.47 -22.72 -22.25
CA VAL A 69 -5.16 -23.08 -22.80
C VAL A 69 -5.28 -24.21 -23.84
N GLU A 70 -5.99 -25.30 -23.51
CA GLU A 70 -6.19 -26.40 -24.46
C GLU A 70 -6.97 -25.96 -25.71
N ARG A 71 -8.02 -25.14 -25.58
CA ARG A 71 -8.74 -24.58 -26.74
C ARG A 71 -7.84 -23.75 -27.66
N ILE A 72 -6.90 -23.00 -27.10
CA ILE A 72 -5.96 -22.18 -27.88
C ILE A 72 -4.93 -23.07 -28.59
N LEU A 73 -4.45 -24.12 -27.93
CA LEU A 73 -3.55 -25.11 -28.52
C LEU A 73 -4.21 -25.88 -29.66
N ASP A 74 -5.47 -26.26 -29.51
CA ASP A 74 -6.23 -26.93 -30.58
C ASP A 74 -6.37 -26.02 -31.82
N ARG A 75 -6.52 -24.70 -31.64
CA ARG A 75 -6.50 -23.75 -32.76
C ARG A 75 -5.14 -23.66 -33.44
N LEU A 76 -4.05 -23.72 -32.67
CA LEU A 76 -2.70 -23.75 -33.24
C LEU A 76 -2.46 -25.03 -34.06
N LYS A 77 -2.90 -26.19 -33.56
CA LYS A 77 -2.79 -27.49 -34.27
C LYS A 77 -3.53 -27.51 -35.59
N ASN A 78 -4.64 -26.78 -35.69
CA ASN A 78 -5.45 -26.68 -36.89
C ASN A 78 -4.87 -25.72 -37.96
N CYS A 79 -3.78 -25.00 -37.66
CA CYS A 79 -3.08 -24.18 -38.66
C CYS A 79 -2.38 -25.06 -39.70
N GLN A 80 -2.49 -24.70 -40.98
CA GLN A 80 -2.07 -25.55 -42.09
C GLN A 80 -0.54 -25.58 -42.28
N ASP A 81 0.16 -24.50 -41.92
CA ASP A 81 1.60 -24.39 -42.09
C ASP A 81 2.29 -23.56 -40.99
N LYS A 82 3.62 -23.55 -41.01
CA LYS A 82 4.46 -22.81 -40.05
C LYS A 82 4.24 -21.29 -40.11
N SER A 83 3.85 -20.73 -41.25
CA SER A 83 3.56 -19.31 -41.41
C SER A 83 2.27 -18.93 -40.69
N GLU A 84 1.22 -19.74 -40.84
CA GLU A 84 -0.03 -19.61 -40.10
C GLU A 84 0.19 -19.80 -38.60
N LYS A 85 0.94 -20.83 -38.18
CA LYS A 85 1.32 -21.03 -36.77
C LYS A 85 2.08 -19.82 -36.21
N THR A 86 3.04 -19.28 -36.96
CA THR A 86 3.79 -18.07 -36.57
C THR A 86 2.86 -16.88 -36.38
N LYS A 87 1.94 -16.64 -37.32
CA LYS A 87 0.98 -15.53 -37.25
C LYS A 87 0.03 -15.71 -36.07
N PHE A 88 -0.44 -16.93 -35.81
CA PHE A 88 -1.30 -17.25 -34.69
C PHE A 88 -0.61 -16.96 -33.35
N ILE A 89 0.59 -17.48 -33.15
CA ILE A 89 1.39 -17.26 -31.92
C ILE A 89 1.69 -15.76 -31.77
N ALA A 90 2.11 -15.09 -32.84
CA ALA A 90 2.40 -13.66 -32.81
C ALA A 90 1.17 -12.82 -32.46
N THR A 91 -0.01 -13.20 -32.98
CA THR A 91 -1.28 -12.53 -32.65
C THR A 91 -1.61 -12.73 -31.18
N PHE A 92 -1.55 -13.96 -30.68
CA PHE A 92 -1.79 -14.26 -29.28
C PHE A 92 -0.88 -13.45 -28.35
N VAL A 93 0.44 -13.49 -28.58
CA VAL A 93 1.41 -12.76 -27.75
C VAL A 93 1.20 -11.25 -27.85
N ALA A 94 1.01 -10.72 -29.05
CA ALA A 94 0.77 -9.29 -29.25
C ALA A 94 -0.55 -8.83 -28.62
N GLU A 95 -1.56 -9.68 -28.47
CA GLU A 95 -2.80 -9.36 -27.75
C GLU A 95 -2.60 -9.27 -26.23
N GLN A 96 -1.61 -9.97 -25.66
CA GLN A 96 -1.28 -9.91 -24.24
C GLN A 96 -0.39 -8.71 -23.87
N GLU A 97 0.23 -8.06 -24.86
CA GLU A 97 1.14 -6.94 -24.65
C GLU A 97 0.45 -5.59 -24.83
N SER A 98 0.83 -4.61 -24.02
CA SER A 98 0.40 -3.22 -24.16
C SER A 98 0.98 -2.57 -25.41
N ILE A 99 0.18 -1.80 -26.15
CA ILE A 99 0.68 -0.99 -27.28
C ILE A 99 1.34 0.31 -26.78
N PRO A 100 2.33 0.87 -27.51
CA PRO A 100 3.02 2.08 -27.08
C PRO A 100 2.11 3.29 -26.82
N SER A 101 0.98 3.41 -27.52
CA SER A 101 0.03 4.52 -27.36
C SER A 101 -1.17 4.22 -26.48
N GLU A 102 -1.15 3.13 -25.70
CA GLU A 102 -2.32 2.67 -24.93
C GLU A 102 -2.90 3.76 -24.03
N GLU A 103 -2.07 4.43 -23.23
CA GLU A 103 -2.47 5.53 -22.34
C GLU A 103 -3.14 6.67 -23.13
N PHE A 104 -2.52 7.10 -24.22
CA PHE A 104 -3.05 8.17 -25.08
C PHE A 104 -4.41 7.79 -25.68
N ILE A 105 -4.53 6.58 -26.21
CA ILE A 105 -5.77 6.06 -26.81
C ILE A 105 -6.88 5.99 -25.75
N ALA A 106 -6.58 5.46 -24.57
CA ALA A 106 -7.53 5.36 -23.47
C ALA A 106 -8.04 6.73 -23.03
N PHE A 107 -7.16 7.72 -22.90
CA PHE A 107 -7.57 9.08 -22.55
C PHE A 107 -8.39 9.77 -23.63
N VAL A 108 -8.04 9.62 -24.91
CA VAL A 108 -8.85 10.23 -25.97
C VAL A 108 -10.23 9.56 -26.06
N LYS A 109 -10.34 8.24 -25.86
CA LYS A 109 -11.64 7.55 -25.78
C LYS A 109 -12.52 8.14 -24.66
N LYS A 110 -11.98 8.29 -23.44
CA LYS A 110 -12.68 8.93 -22.32
C LYS A 110 -13.03 10.40 -22.58
N PHE A 111 -12.13 11.14 -23.22
CA PHE A 111 -12.39 12.52 -23.63
C PHE A 111 -13.60 12.62 -24.58
N LEU A 112 -13.75 11.69 -25.51
CA LEU A 112 -14.88 11.65 -26.45
C LEU A 112 -16.21 11.22 -25.81
N GLU A 113 -16.18 10.66 -24.60
CA GLU A 113 -17.38 10.43 -23.78
C GLU A 113 -17.82 11.71 -23.04
N ILE A 114 -16.85 12.57 -22.74
CA ILE A 114 -17.03 13.85 -22.04
C ILE A 114 -17.47 14.96 -22.99
N ILE A 115 -16.84 15.04 -24.18
CA ILE A 115 -17.12 16.01 -25.25
C ILE A 115 -17.96 15.32 -26.32
N LYS A 116 -19.27 15.57 -26.30
CA LYS A 116 -20.24 14.76 -27.05
C LYS A 116 -20.53 15.29 -28.45
N ASN A 117 -20.20 16.55 -28.72
CA ASN A 117 -20.51 17.20 -29.99
C ASN A 117 -19.47 18.25 -30.38
N ASP A 118 -19.52 18.68 -31.63
CA ASP A 118 -18.58 19.62 -32.24
C ASP A 118 -18.69 21.02 -31.62
N SER A 119 -19.85 21.41 -31.08
CA SER A 119 -19.98 22.69 -30.37
C SER A 119 -19.17 22.69 -29.07
N GLU A 120 -19.29 21.63 -28.26
CA GLU A 120 -18.49 21.48 -27.04
C GLU A 120 -17.01 21.37 -27.36
N LEU A 121 -16.65 20.61 -28.42
CA LEU A 121 -15.28 20.49 -28.89
C LEU A 121 -14.72 21.86 -29.30
N ASN A 122 -15.48 22.66 -30.05
CA ASN A 122 -15.07 23.99 -30.48
C ASN A 122 -14.86 24.93 -29.29
N SER A 123 -15.80 24.95 -28.35
CA SER A 123 -15.67 25.75 -27.12
C SER A 123 -14.45 25.33 -26.31
N PHE A 124 -14.20 24.03 -26.19
CA PHE A 124 -13.04 23.51 -25.49
C PHE A 124 -11.73 23.88 -26.19
N LEU A 125 -11.62 23.70 -27.51
CA LEU A 125 -10.39 23.98 -28.25
C LEU A 125 -10.08 25.48 -28.38
N ALA A 126 -11.10 26.34 -28.41
CA ALA A 126 -10.93 27.79 -28.49
C ALA A 126 -10.26 28.35 -27.23
N ASN A 127 -10.68 27.92 -26.04
CA ASN A 127 -10.06 28.30 -24.77
C ASN A 127 -10.16 27.18 -23.73
N PRO A 128 -9.22 26.21 -23.72
CA PRO A 128 -9.33 25.05 -22.84
C PRO A 128 -9.30 25.38 -21.35
N GLN A 129 -8.53 26.38 -20.94
CA GLN A 129 -8.43 26.78 -19.54
C GLN A 129 -9.74 27.40 -19.05
N GLU A 130 -10.33 28.31 -19.84
CA GLU A 130 -11.62 28.89 -19.53
C GLU A 130 -12.74 27.84 -19.54
N TYR A 131 -12.72 26.92 -20.52
CA TYR A 131 -13.66 25.81 -20.55
C TYR A 131 -13.59 24.99 -19.25
N ILE A 132 -12.40 24.55 -18.82
CA ILE A 132 -12.24 23.79 -17.57
C ILE A 132 -12.72 24.60 -16.35
N ASN A 133 -12.38 25.88 -16.26
CA ASN A 133 -12.76 26.75 -15.14
C ASN A 133 -14.28 26.96 -15.04
N ASN A 134 -14.99 26.97 -16.19
CA ASN A 134 -16.43 27.19 -16.25
C ASN A 134 -17.25 25.92 -15.97
N GLN A 135 -16.63 24.73 -15.93
CA GLN A 135 -17.31 23.44 -15.77
C GLN A 135 -17.45 23.03 -14.29
N LYS A 136 -18.05 23.90 -13.46
CA LYS A 136 -18.17 23.71 -12.00
C LYS A 136 -18.94 22.45 -11.57
N HIS A 137 -19.77 21.89 -12.44
CA HIS A 137 -20.59 20.70 -12.14
C HIS A 137 -19.98 19.38 -12.64
N ARG A 138 -18.87 19.42 -13.38
CA ARG A 138 -18.21 18.19 -13.86
C ARG A 138 -17.40 17.56 -12.74
N SER A 139 -17.30 16.23 -12.76
CA SER A 139 -16.48 15.50 -11.80
C SER A 139 -15.00 15.87 -11.94
N ALA A 140 -14.25 15.80 -10.84
CA ALA A 140 -12.80 16.00 -10.83
C ALA A 140 -12.11 15.13 -11.89
N TYR A 141 -12.54 13.87 -11.98
CA TYR A 141 -12.06 12.91 -12.97
C TYR A 141 -12.28 13.40 -14.41
N ALA A 142 -13.48 13.84 -14.77
CA ALA A 142 -13.75 14.32 -16.12
C ALA A 142 -12.88 15.55 -16.47
N LEU A 143 -12.73 16.49 -15.53
CA LEU A 143 -11.85 17.66 -15.72
C LEU A 143 -10.39 17.23 -15.91
N GLN A 144 -9.94 16.21 -15.19
CA GLN A 144 -8.57 15.69 -15.29
C GLN A 144 -8.32 14.99 -16.62
N ILE A 145 -9.30 14.25 -17.16
CA ILE A 145 -9.21 13.67 -18.52
C ILE A 145 -9.08 14.78 -19.57
N LEU A 146 -9.87 15.85 -19.46
CA LEU A 146 -9.75 17.01 -20.36
C LEU A 146 -8.34 17.60 -20.30
N GLN A 147 -7.77 17.77 -19.09
CA GLN A 147 -6.40 18.23 -18.90
C GLN A 147 -5.35 17.31 -19.55
N PHE A 148 -5.44 15.99 -19.34
CA PHE A 148 -4.45 15.05 -19.88
C PHE A 148 -4.46 15.06 -21.41
N VAL A 149 -5.64 15.05 -22.02
CA VAL A 149 -5.76 15.04 -23.49
C VAL A 149 -5.27 16.35 -24.10
N ILE A 150 -5.67 17.51 -23.56
CA ILE A 150 -5.33 18.79 -24.19
C ILE A 150 -3.88 19.22 -24.00
N ASN A 151 -3.19 18.70 -22.96
CA ASN A 151 -1.76 18.90 -22.81
C ASN A 151 -0.92 17.86 -23.57
N ASN A 152 -1.53 16.80 -24.11
CA ASN A 152 -0.80 15.81 -24.89
C ASN A 152 -0.48 16.36 -26.30
N PRO A 153 0.80 16.45 -26.71
CA PRO A 153 1.16 16.97 -28.04
C PRO A 153 0.52 16.20 -29.20
N ARG A 154 0.34 14.87 -29.06
CA ARG A 154 -0.25 14.03 -30.10
C ARG A 154 -1.73 14.32 -30.33
N PHE A 155 -2.47 14.71 -29.30
CA PHE A 155 -3.86 15.14 -29.48
C PHE A 155 -3.93 16.45 -30.28
N ASN A 156 -3.06 17.40 -29.94
CA ASN A 156 -3.05 18.72 -30.57
C ASN A 156 -2.57 18.66 -32.03
N SER A 157 -1.77 17.66 -32.40
CA SER A 157 -1.32 17.44 -33.77
C SER A 157 -2.31 16.63 -34.63
N LEU A 158 -3.43 16.14 -34.09
CA LEU A 158 -4.45 15.45 -34.89
C LEU A 158 -5.00 16.38 -35.99
N PRO A 159 -5.26 15.89 -37.21
CA PRO A 159 -5.73 16.73 -38.32
C PRO A 159 -7.00 17.53 -38.00
N ASP A 160 -7.96 16.93 -37.28
CA ASP A 160 -9.22 17.58 -36.90
C ASP A 160 -9.12 18.43 -35.62
N VAL A 161 -7.95 18.49 -34.99
CA VAL A 161 -7.66 19.37 -33.83
C VAL A 161 -6.73 20.49 -34.26
N ASN A 162 -5.56 20.15 -34.79
CA ASN A 162 -4.51 21.01 -35.35
C ASN A 162 -4.31 22.31 -34.56
N ARG A 163 -4.13 22.15 -33.24
CA ARG A 163 -3.96 23.26 -32.32
C ARG A 163 -2.48 23.54 -32.14
N LYS A 164 -2.05 24.77 -32.48
CA LYS A 164 -0.70 25.25 -32.18
C LYS A 164 -0.62 25.62 -30.70
N ILE A 165 0.24 24.94 -29.95
CA ILE A 165 0.45 25.20 -28.52
C ILE A 165 1.74 26.02 -28.36
N PRO A 166 1.71 27.19 -27.70
CA PRO A 166 2.93 27.84 -27.24
C PRO A 166 3.67 26.93 -26.24
N SER A 167 5.01 26.98 -26.24
CA SER A 167 5.86 26.11 -25.39
C SER A 167 5.53 26.18 -23.89
N ASP A 168 4.99 27.32 -23.44
CA ASP A 168 4.84 27.64 -22.01
C ASP A 168 3.38 27.52 -21.54
N THR A 169 2.49 26.95 -22.36
CA THR A 169 1.06 26.86 -22.02
C THR A 169 0.72 25.49 -21.45
N PHE A 170 0.61 25.40 -20.12
CA PHE A 170 0.06 24.24 -19.43
C PHE A 170 -1.39 24.52 -19.01
N ILE A 171 -2.31 23.69 -19.47
CA ILE A 171 -3.71 23.74 -19.03
C ILE A 171 -3.83 22.96 -17.72
N SER A 172 -4.44 23.55 -16.70
CA SER A 172 -4.56 22.90 -15.39
C SER A 172 -6.00 22.84 -14.90
N THR A 173 -6.35 21.76 -14.21
CA THR A 173 -7.50 21.69 -13.33
C THR A 173 -7.17 22.36 -12.01
N TRP A 174 -8.21 22.74 -11.26
CA TRP A 174 -8.05 23.23 -9.89
C TRP A 174 -7.22 22.26 -9.03
N LEU A 175 -7.40 20.94 -9.20
CA LEU A 175 -6.71 19.92 -8.40
C LEU A 175 -5.21 19.96 -8.67
N THR A 176 -4.83 19.94 -9.95
CA THR A 176 -3.43 20.08 -10.36
C THR A 176 -2.85 21.41 -9.90
N SER A 177 -3.56 22.54 -10.05
CA SER A 177 -3.07 23.84 -9.60
C SER A 177 -2.80 23.87 -8.08
N TYR A 178 -3.66 23.26 -7.26
CA TYR A 178 -3.44 23.23 -5.81
C TYR A 178 -2.29 22.31 -5.43
N LEU A 179 -2.18 21.12 -6.01
CA LEU A 179 -1.06 20.22 -5.74
C LEU A 179 0.27 20.82 -6.20
N TYR A 180 0.28 21.57 -7.30
CA TYR A 180 1.45 22.31 -7.77
C TYR A 180 1.98 23.31 -6.74
N GLN A 181 1.11 23.92 -5.92
CA GLN A 181 1.51 24.87 -4.86
C GLN A 181 2.39 24.23 -3.77
N LEU A 182 2.37 22.90 -3.63
CA LEU A 182 3.25 22.19 -2.70
C LEU A 182 4.72 22.23 -3.14
N ASN A 183 5.01 22.57 -4.40
CA ASN A 183 6.35 22.67 -4.97
C ASN A 183 7.21 21.41 -4.71
N LEU A 184 6.63 20.25 -5.00
CA LEU A 184 7.23 18.93 -4.68
C LEU A 184 8.56 18.67 -5.38
N LEU A 185 8.91 19.45 -6.41
CA LEU A 185 10.24 19.40 -7.02
C LEU A 185 11.37 19.66 -6.03
N GLU A 186 11.09 20.32 -4.90
CA GLU A 186 12.07 20.57 -3.85
C GLU A 186 12.15 19.45 -2.82
N TYR A 187 11.25 18.46 -2.87
CA TYR A 187 11.11 17.43 -1.85
C TYR A 187 11.93 16.19 -2.19
N GLY A 188 12.42 15.50 -1.15
CA GLY A 188 13.10 14.21 -1.27
C GLY A 188 12.30 13.05 -0.67
N ALA A 189 12.30 11.89 -1.34
CA ALA A 189 11.79 10.64 -0.79
C ALA A 189 12.92 9.89 -0.06
N LYS A 190 12.82 9.79 1.27
CA LYS A 190 13.83 9.17 2.13
C LYS A 190 13.94 7.65 1.91
N ASP A 191 12.85 7.03 1.50
CA ASP A 191 12.73 5.61 1.17
C ASP A 191 13.08 5.29 -0.28
N ALA A 192 13.45 6.28 -1.12
CA ALA A 192 13.77 6.05 -2.53
C ALA A 192 14.86 4.98 -2.75
N ILE A 193 15.88 4.94 -1.88
CA ILE A 193 16.97 3.94 -1.95
C ILE A 193 16.45 2.51 -1.74
N ARG A 194 15.35 2.34 -1.01
CA ARG A 194 14.73 1.03 -0.75
C ARG A 194 13.84 0.56 -1.90
N PHE A 195 13.39 1.47 -2.76
CA PHE A 195 12.49 1.21 -3.89
C PHE A 195 13.08 1.74 -5.21
N PRO A 196 14.30 1.32 -5.60
CA PRO A 196 14.95 1.81 -6.82
C PRO A 196 14.14 1.55 -8.09
N GLU A 197 13.31 0.52 -8.11
CA GLU A 197 12.39 0.15 -9.19
C GLU A 197 11.23 1.14 -9.37
N CYS A 198 10.92 1.94 -8.35
CA CYS A 198 9.85 2.94 -8.39
C CYS A 198 10.35 4.33 -8.86
N ILE A 199 11.67 4.51 -9.00
CA ILE A 199 12.26 5.79 -9.41
C ILE A 199 12.14 5.95 -10.93
N HIS A 200 11.67 7.12 -11.37
CA HIS A 200 11.64 7.44 -12.80
C HIS A 200 13.07 7.39 -13.39
N PRO A 201 13.33 6.64 -14.46
CA PRO A 201 14.68 6.43 -15.00
C PRO A 201 15.45 7.73 -15.27
N ASP A 202 14.81 8.69 -15.93
CA ASP A 202 15.43 9.98 -16.30
C ASP A 202 15.76 10.89 -15.11
N TRP A 203 15.18 10.64 -13.94
CA TRP A 203 15.34 11.46 -12.74
C TRP A 203 16.13 10.76 -11.63
N LYS A 204 16.65 9.56 -11.90
CA LYS A 204 17.22 8.67 -10.89
C LYS A 204 18.31 9.32 -10.04
N GLU A 205 19.27 9.98 -10.66
CA GLU A 205 20.37 10.63 -9.95
C GLU A 205 19.87 11.75 -9.02
N GLN A 206 18.91 12.54 -9.50
CA GLN A 206 18.38 13.68 -8.77
C GLN A 206 17.53 13.23 -7.58
N VAL A 207 16.71 12.20 -7.77
CA VAL A 207 15.89 11.58 -6.71
C VAL A 207 16.81 11.01 -5.62
N LEU A 208 17.83 10.25 -6.00
CA LEU A 208 18.79 9.67 -5.05
C LEU A 208 19.63 10.75 -4.34
N ALA A 209 20.01 11.82 -5.03
CA ALA A 209 20.74 12.93 -4.42
C ALA A 209 19.88 13.64 -3.35
N LYS A 210 18.59 13.86 -3.62
CA LYS A 210 17.63 14.42 -2.65
C LYS A 210 17.39 13.48 -1.47
N ALA A 211 17.31 12.17 -1.72
CA ALA A 211 17.14 11.15 -0.67
C ALA A 211 18.34 11.08 0.29
N LYS A 212 19.54 11.41 -0.19
CA LYS A 212 20.81 11.40 0.58
C LYS A 212 21.07 12.67 1.38
N LYS A 213 20.29 13.74 1.21
CA LYS A 213 20.52 14.99 1.96
C LYS A 213 20.43 14.71 3.46
N ASN A 214 21.49 15.05 4.20
CA ASN A 214 21.61 14.78 5.63
C ASN A 214 20.43 15.39 6.40
N TYR A 215 19.71 14.52 7.07
CA TYR A 215 18.56 14.83 7.88
C TYR A 215 19.01 15.40 9.24
N ASN A 216 18.87 16.72 9.42
CA ASN A 216 19.19 17.40 10.68
C ASN A 216 17.94 17.84 11.47
N GLY A 217 16.75 17.32 11.10
CA GLY A 217 15.48 17.61 11.75
C GLY A 217 15.09 16.63 12.87
N PRO A 218 14.00 16.88 13.62
CA PRO A 218 13.53 15.99 14.69
C PRO A 218 12.95 14.70 14.12
N GLN A 219 13.55 13.53 14.45
CA GLN A 219 13.27 12.20 13.88
C GLN A 219 11.84 12.08 13.34
N THR A 220 11.71 11.86 12.03
CA THR A 220 10.44 11.54 11.37
C THR A 220 9.85 10.37 12.14
N ILE A 221 8.77 10.64 12.89
CA ILE A 221 8.10 9.63 13.71
C ILE A 221 7.72 8.51 12.77
N GLY A 222 8.44 7.39 12.90
CA GLY A 222 8.21 6.21 12.11
C GLY A 222 6.90 5.59 12.55
N THR A 223 5.98 5.42 11.63
CA THR A 223 5.11 4.26 11.56
C THR A 223 4.75 4.13 10.09
N GLY A 224 4.95 2.93 9.51
CA GLY A 224 4.38 2.62 8.21
C GLY A 224 2.87 2.87 8.17
N ALA A 225 2.22 2.56 7.05
CA ALA A 225 0.80 2.87 6.88
C ALA A 225 -0.02 2.42 8.10
N LEU A 226 -0.69 3.37 8.77
CA LEU A 226 -1.55 3.07 9.90
C LEU A 226 -2.85 2.48 9.36
N PRO A 227 -3.48 1.54 10.09
CA PRO A 227 -4.80 1.03 9.70
C PRO A 227 -5.86 2.14 9.70
N TYR A 228 -5.61 3.24 10.42
CA TYR A 228 -6.50 4.39 10.50
C TYR A 228 -5.73 5.69 10.80
N TYR A 229 -6.12 6.80 10.17
CA TYR A 229 -5.60 8.14 10.41
C TYR A 229 -6.69 9.07 10.93
N THR A 230 -6.33 9.95 11.87
CA THR A 230 -7.18 11.07 12.30
C THR A 230 -6.77 12.36 11.58
N ARG A 231 -7.68 13.33 11.44
CA ARG A 231 -7.33 14.67 10.89
C ARG A 231 -6.16 15.32 11.62
N ARG A 232 -6.06 15.13 12.95
CA ARG A 232 -4.97 15.68 13.75
C ARG A 232 -3.62 15.07 13.36
N ASN A 233 -3.54 13.74 13.27
CA ASN A 233 -2.30 13.05 12.90
C ASN A 233 -1.87 13.42 11.47
N ILE A 234 -2.82 13.49 10.55
CA ILE A 234 -2.59 13.93 9.16
C ILE A 234 -1.94 15.33 9.14
N ALA A 235 -2.53 16.29 9.86
CA ALA A 235 -2.03 17.66 9.92
C ALA A 235 -0.65 17.78 10.61
N GLU A 236 -0.43 17.04 11.69
CA GLU A 236 0.86 17.01 12.40
C GLU A 236 1.97 16.43 11.50
N THR A 237 1.74 15.30 10.83
CA THR A 237 2.71 14.71 9.90
C THR A 237 2.93 15.61 8.68
N ALA A 238 1.88 16.16 8.07
CA ALA A 238 1.98 17.06 6.93
C ALA A 238 2.85 18.29 7.24
N LYS A 239 2.67 18.89 8.43
CA LYS A 239 3.50 20.01 8.90
C LYS A 239 4.98 19.63 8.95
N HIS A 240 5.31 18.45 9.45
CA HIS A 240 6.69 17.97 9.49
C HIS A 240 7.27 17.72 8.09
N VAL A 241 6.53 17.06 7.19
CA VAL A 241 6.99 16.81 5.81
C VAL A 241 7.21 18.14 5.07
N ALA A 242 6.29 19.10 5.19
CA ALA A 242 6.42 20.42 4.57
C ALA A 242 7.61 21.23 5.10
N GLN A 243 7.85 21.20 6.42
CA GLN A 243 9.01 21.86 7.04
C GLN A 243 10.33 21.25 6.58
N MET A 244 10.39 19.92 6.47
CA MET A 244 11.61 19.20 6.14
C MET A 244 11.87 19.09 4.64
N LYS A 245 10.85 19.30 3.80
CA LYS A 245 10.86 18.95 2.38
C LYS A 245 11.32 17.50 2.15
N MET A 246 11.00 16.60 3.07
CA MET A 246 11.37 15.20 3.01
C MET A 246 10.28 14.34 3.62
N GLY A 247 9.99 13.21 2.97
CA GLY A 247 8.97 12.27 3.39
C GLY A 247 9.28 10.84 2.95
N GLU A 248 8.35 9.96 3.23
CA GLU A 248 8.29 8.55 2.83
C GLU A 248 6.89 8.33 2.23
N CYS A 249 6.66 7.20 1.58
CA CYS A 249 5.42 6.89 0.85
C CYS A 249 4.12 7.30 1.60
N HIS A 250 3.99 6.94 2.87
CA HIS A 250 2.82 7.21 3.70
C HIS A 250 2.70 8.65 4.22
N SER A 251 3.81 9.37 4.39
CA SER A 251 3.80 10.74 4.91
C SER A 251 3.54 11.76 3.81
N PHE A 252 3.91 11.46 2.56
CA PHE A 252 3.50 12.22 1.39
C PHE A 252 1.99 12.17 1.14
N ALA A 253 1.35 11.01 1.36
CA ALA A 253 -0.11 10.92 1.30
C ALA A 253 -0.79 11.79 2.36
N GLN A 254 -0.24 11.86 3.57
CA GLN A 254 -0.74 12.75 4.62
C GLN A 254 -0.53 14.23 4.29
N LEU A 255 0.60 14.60 3.66
CA LEU A 255 0.81 15.95 3.14
C LEU A 255 -0.27 16.33 2.11
N ALA A 256 -0.54 15.45 1.16
CA ALA A 256 -1.60 15.64 0.18
C ALA A 256 -2.97 15.81 0.83
N ALA A 257 -3.29 14.94 1.79
CA ALA A 257 -4.57 14.95 2.49
C ALA A 257 -4.76 16.25 3.27
N ASP A 258 -3.78 16.67 4.09
CA ASP A 258 -3.85 17.92 4.85
C ASP A 258 -4.05 19.13 3.92
N HIS A 259 -3.28 19.17 2.82
CA HIS A 259 -3.37 20.27 1.84
C HIS A 259 -4.78 20.38 1.26
N LEU A 260 -5.34 19.28 0.75
CA LEU A 260 -6.69 19.26 0.19
C LEU A 260 -7.77 19.50 1.25
N LEU A 261 -7.64 18.93 2.46
CA LEU A 261 -8.60 19.12 3.55
C LEU A 261 -8.70 20.59 3.99
N LYS A 262 -7.60 21.36 3.93
CA LYS A 262 -7.63 22.81 4.20
C LYS A 262 -8.45 23.58 3.17
N PHE A 263 -8.36 23.21 1.90
CA PHE A 263 -9.18 23.82 0.85
C PHE A 263 -10.65 23.40 0.95
N ILE A 264 -10.94 22.15 1.34
CA ILE A 264 -12.31 21.68 1.65
C ILE A 264 -12.89 22.50 2.81
N ALA A 265 -12.14 22.66 3.90
CA ALA A 265 -12.59 23.43 5.06
C ALA A 265 -12.79 24.92 4.76
N ALA A 266 -12.06 25.46 3.78
CA ALA A 266 -12.19 26.85 3.34
C ALA A 266 -13.32 27.09 2.31
N ASP A 267 -14.14 26.07 2.03
CA ASP A 267 -15.21 26.08 1.02
C ASP A 267 -14.73 26.55 -0.37
N LYS A 268 -13.44 26.30 -0.67
CA LYS A 268 -12.87 26.55 -2.00
C LYS A 268 -13.25 25.46 -3.01
N PHE A 269 -13.99 24.46 -2.55
CA PHE A 269 -14.40 23.29 -3.31
C PHE A 269 -15.90 23.03 -3.14
N THR A 270 -16.60 22.83 -4.24
CA THR A 270 -17.88 22.11 -4.20
C THR A 270 -17.61 20.61 -4.03
N SER A 271 -17.88 20.08 -2.84
CA SER A 271 -18.05 18.65 -2.51
C SER A 271 -17.00 17.69 -3.09
N ILE A 272 -15.74 17.84 -2.69
CA ILE A 272 -14.71 16.84 -2.99
C ILE A 272 -14.47 15.99 -1.76
N ASP A 273 -14.53 14.69 -1.98
CA ASP A 273 -14.26 13.70 -0.97
C ASP A 273 -12.94 13.03 -1.27
N ILE A 274 -12.15 12.91 -0.21
CA ILE A 274 -10.89 12.21 -0.22
C ILE A 274 -11.01 10.94 0.61
N LYS A 275 -10.51 9.83 0.08
CA LYS A 275 -10.21 8.63 0.83
C LYS A 275 -8.70 8.42 0.81
N MET A 276 -8.08 8.17 1.95
CA MET A 276 -6.69 7.68 2.00
C MET A 276 -6.74 6.16 2.01
N VAL A 277 -6.01 5.53 1.10
CA VAL A 277 -5.94 4.06 1.00
C VAL A 277 -4.51 3.60 1.09
N SER A 278 -4.31 2.40 1.63
CA SER A 278 -3.00 1.73 1.68
C SER A 278 -3.06 0.37 1.02
N HIS A 279 -2.02 0.02 0.27
CA HIS A 279 -1.82 -1.32 -0.24
C HIS A 279 -1.31 -2.26 0.87
N VAL A 280 -1.88 -3.48 0.95
CA VAL A 280 -1.47 -4.52 1.92
C VAL A 280 -0.91 -5.74 1.19
N ASN A 281 0.37 -5.69 0.82
CA ASN A 281 1.10 -6.87 0.38
C ASN A 281 2.54 -6.83 0.92
N GLY A 282 3.10 -8.00 1.24
CA GLY A 282 4.29 -8.18 2.08
C GLY A 282 5.63 -7.56 1.63
N LEU A 283 5.64 -6.76 0.55
CA LEU A 283 6.81 -6.03 0.04
C LEU A 283 6.92 -4.59 0.60
N GLY A 284 5.86 -4.08 1.24
CA GLY A 284 5.81 -2.73 1.81
C GLY A 284 4.42 -2.11 1.65
N THR A 285 4.01 -1.27 2.60
CA THR A 285 2.74 -0.52 2.51
C THR A 285 2.96 0.79 1.76
N HIS A 286 2.28 1.00 0.64
CA HIS A 286 2.21 2.31 -0.04
C HIS A 286 0.85 2.96 0.22
N THR A 287 0.81 4.26 0.44
CA THR A 287 -0.41 5.01 0.74
C THR A 287 -0.58 6.14 -0.26
N PHE A 288 -1.80 6.35 -0.73
CA PHE A 288 -2.16 7.42 -1.65
C PHE A 288 -3.62 7.85 -1.41
N LEU A 289 -4.07 8.91 -2.08
CA LEU A 289 -5.46 9.35 -1.99
C LEU A 289 -6.27 8.88 -3.19
N LEU A 290 -7.54 8.58 -2.94
CA LEU A 290 -8.59 8.44 -3.95
C LEU A 290 -9.49 9.67 -3.87
N ILE A 291 -9.71 10.33 -5.02
CA ILE A 291 -10.59 11.49 -5.15
C ILE A 291 -11.79 11.11 -6.02
N GLY A 292 -12.99 11.36 -5.51
CA GLY A 292 -14.24 11.03 -6.20
C GLY A 292 -14.68 9.56 -6.09
N HIS A 293 -13.93 8.72 -5.35
CA HIS A 293 -14.35 7.36 -5.03
C HIS A 293 -15.43 7.37 -3.95
N GLN A 294 -16.60 6.80 -4.25
CA GLN A 294 -17.76 6.81 -3.35
C GLN A 294 -18.15 5.42 -2.83
N SER A 295 -17.57 4.36 -3.39
CA SER A 295 -17.85 2.97 -3.00
C SER A 295 -17.09 2.57 -1.73
N ASP A 296 -17.58 1.53 -1.05
CA ASP A 296 -16.80 0.81 -0.02
C ASP A 296 -15.95 -0.31 -0.64
N ASN A 297 -16.28 -0.74 -1.87
CA ASN A 297 -15.46 -1.67 -2.63
C ASN A 297 -14.28 -0.92 -3.25
N LEU A 298 -13.08 -1.13 -2.70
CA LEU A 298 -11.83 -0.51 -3.17
C LEU A 298 -11.20 -1.24 -4.37
N GLU A 299 -11.85 -2.28 -4.90
CA GLU A 299 -11.41 -2.94 -6.14
C GLU A 299 -11.90 -2.19 -7.39
N ASP A 300 -12.97 -1.40 -7.27
CA ASP A 300 -13.53 -0.61 -8.36
C ASP A 300 -13.01 0.83 -8.31
N LEU A 301 -11.92 1.08 -9.04
CA LEU A 301 -11.31 2.41 -9.14
C LEU A 301 -11.80 3.21 -10.37
N ASN A 302 -12.87 2.75 -11.03
CA ASN A 302 -13.39 3.42 -12.21
C ASN A 302 -13.82 4.85 -11.90
N ASN A 303 -13.43 5.79 -12.77
CA ASN A 303 -13.72 7.22 -12.63
C ASN A 303 -13.18 7.87 -11.35
N CYS A 304 -12.24 7.21 -10.66
CA CYS A 304 -11.51 7.77 -9.54
C CYS A 304 -10.19 8.40 -9.99
N LEU A 305 -9.77 9.47 -9.31
CA LEU A 305 -8.40 9.97 -9.42
C LEU A 305 -7.55 9.44 -8.26
N ILE A 306 -6.32 9.07 -8.57
CA ILE A 306 -5.29 8.69 -7.60
C ILE A 306 -4.40 9.91 -7.38
N VAL A 307 -4.27 10.37 -6.14
CA VAL A 307 -3.31 11.43 -5.79
C VAL A 307 -2.15 10.83 -5.01
N ASP A 308 -0.97 10.87 -5.62
CA ASP A 308 0.26 10.31 -5.05
C ASP A 308 1.42 11.30 -5.22
N LEU A 309 1.77 11.97 -4.13
CA LEU A 309 2.90 12.91 -4.10
C LEU A 309 4.25 12.21 -3.95
N TRP A 310 4.26 10.95 -3.49
CA TRP A 310 5.48 10.16 -3.44
C TRP A 310 5.95 9.81 -4.85
N ALA A 311 5.04 9.47 -5.77
CA ALA A 311 5.36 9.30 -7.19
C ALA A 311 6.10 10.52 -7.78
N VAL A 312 5.63 11.74 -7.45
CA VAL A 312 6.30 12.99 -7.86
C VAL A 312 7.70 13.12 -7.26
N ALA A 313 7.84 12.83 -5.96
CA ALA A 313 9.15 12.83 -5.28
C ALA A 313 10.10 11.74 -5.84
N MET A 314 9.56 10.68 -6.43
CA MET A 314 10.27 9.61 -7.14
C MET A 314 10.54 9.94 -8.62
N GLY A 315 10.18 11.15 -9.09
CA GLY A 315 10.52 11.65 -10.43
C GLY A 315 9.41 11.54 -11.48
N HIS A 316 8.20 11.12 -11.11
CA HIS A 316 7.05 11.03 -12.03
C HIS A 316 6.29 12.37 -12.12
N LEU A 317 6.88 13.35 -12.83
CA LEU A 317 6.47 14.76 -12.74
C LEU A 317 5.31 15.18 -13.66
N SER A 318 5.03 14.42 -14.72
CA SER A 318 4.16 14.83 -15.84
C SER A 318 2.73 15.18 -15.46
N THR A 319 2.25 14.67 -14.33
CA THR A 319 0.86 14.84 -13.88
C THR A 319 0.71 15.63 -12.58
N TYR A 320 1.82 16.13 -12.02
CA TYR A 320 1.85 16.81 -10.71
C TYR A 320 1.20 16.01 -9.58
N GLY A 321 1.28 14.68 -9.64
CA GLY A 321 0.80 13.77 -8.61
C GLY A 321 -0.67 13.42 -8.71
N VAL A 322 -1.36 13.76 -9.81
CA VAL A 322 -2.74 13.31 -10.08
C VAL A 322 -2.72 12.27 -11.18
N TYR A 323 -3.30 11.11 -10.93
CA TYR A 323 -3.30 10.00 -11.87
C TYR A 323 -4.71 9.44 -12.02
N THR A 324 -4.87 8.67 -13.07
CA THR A 324 -5.97 7.72 -13.29
C THR A 324 -5.39 6.33 -13.24
N GLN A 325 -6.22 5.29 -13.28
CA GLN A 325 -5.73 3.91 -13.33
C GLN A 325 -4.83 3.67 -14.54
N GLU A 326 -5.06 4.33 -15.67
CA GLU A 326 -4.34 4.10 -16.93
C GLU A 326 -2.91 4.65 -16.95
N ASN A 327 -2.63 5.69 -16.16
CA ASN A 327 -1.33 6.36 -16.17
C ASN A 327 -0.64 6.39 -14.81
N TYR A 328 -1.17 5.66 -13.83
CA TYR A 328 -0.52 5.55 -12.54
C TYR A 328 0.76 4.73 -12.66
N PRO A 329 1.93 5.23 -12.24
CA PRO A 329 3.22 4.57 -12.46
C PRO A 329 3.39 3.25 -11.69
N PHE A 330 2.53 2.97 -10.70
CA PHE A 330 2.63 1.79 -9.83
C PHE A 330 1.35 0.93 -9.88
N PRO A 331 0.98 0.36 -11.04
CA PRO A 331 -0.30 -0.34 -11.21
C PRO A 331 -0.48 -1.53 -10.26
N SER A 332 0.63 -2.20 -9.88
CA SER A 332 0.61 -3.30 -8.91
C SER A 332 0.17 -2.86 -7.50
N MET A 333 0.24 -1.56 -7.19
CA MET A 333 -0.17 -0.99 -5.91
C MET A 333 -1.65 -0.57 -5.88
N LEU A 334 -2.41 -0.79 -6.96
CA LEU A 334 -3.84 -0.48 -7.04
C LEU A 334 -4.76 -1.63 -6.62
N THR A 335 -4.20 -2.77 -6.21
CA THR A 335 -4.95 -3.93 -5.72
C THR A 335 -4.79 -4.08 -4.21
N LYS A 336 -5.61 -4.92 -3.55
CA LYS A 336 -5.50 -5.21 -2.10
C LYS A 336 -5.44 -3.94 -1.23
N LEU A 337 -6.30 -2.98 -1.56
CA LEU A 337 -6.38 -1.70 -0.90
C LEU A 337 -7.19 -1.79 0.40
N VAL A 338 -6.75 -1.06 1.42
CA VAL A 338 -7.53 -0.84 2.64
C VAL A 338 -7.71 0.67 2.84
N CYS A 339 -8.92 1.08 3.25
CA CYS A 339 -9.21 2.48 3.54
C CYS A 339 -8.68 2.84 4.93
N CYS A 340 -7.79 3.83 5.00
CA CYS A 340 -7.16 4.30 6.23
C CYS A 340 -7.71 5.65 6.69
N TYR A 341 -8.42 6.39 5.83
CA TYR A 341 -9.17 7.61 6.19
C TYR A 341 -10.22 7.89 5.13
N ASP A 342 -11.39 8.38 5.54
CA ASP A 342 -12.46 8.81 4.64
C ASP A 342 -13.02 10.14 5.15
N SER A 343 -13.03 11.17 4.29
CA SER A 343 -13.56 12.48 4.62
C SER A 343 -15.09 12.55 4.71
N ARG A 344 -15.81 11.59 4.09
CA ARG A 344 -17.28 11.45 4.18
C ARG A 344 -17.73 10.61 5.34
N ALA A 345 -16.87 9.70 5.82
CA ALA A 345 -17.19 8.94 7.01
C ALA A 345 -17.57 9.97 8.09
N PRO A 346 -18.70 9.79 8.79
CA PRO A 346 -19.03 10.64 9.92
C PRO A 346 -17.76 10.72 10.75
N LEU A 347 -17.27 11.95 11.02
CA LEU A 347 -16.27 12.18 12.07
C LEU A 347 -16.73 11.26 13.18
N PRO A 348 -15.97 10.22 13.55
CA PRO A 348 -16.52 9.23 14.44
C PRO A 348 -17.07 10.02 15.63
N LEU A 349 -18.41 10.03 15.79
CA LEU A 349 -18.99 10.10 17.13
C LEU A 349 -18.10 9.15 17.88
N PRO A 350 -17.34 9.61 18.90
CA PRO A 350 -16.31 8.78 19.50
C PRO A 350 -17.00 7.51 19.99
N GLN A 351 -17.01 6.50 19.12
CA GLN A 351 -17.40 5.16 19.44
C GLN A 351 -16.36 4.84 20.48
N HIS A 352 -16.83 4.64 21.71
CA HIS A 352 -16.01 4.29 22.84
C HIS A 352 -15.06 3.13 22.46
N SER A 353 -13.91 3.46 21.90
CA SER A 353 -12.64 2.89 22.30
C SER A 353 -12.23 3.81 23.43
N GLN A 354 -12.62 3.46 24.66
CA GLN A 354 -12.38 4.25 25.86
C GLN A 354 -10.91 4.68 25.91
N SER A 355 -10.66 5.94 25.54
CA SER A 355 -9.43 6.64 25.81
C SER A 355 -9.54 7.18 27.23
N ASN A 356 -8.62 6.79 28.12
CA ASN A 356 -8.08 7.66 29.17
C ASN A 356 -6.91 7.02 29.95
N SER A 357 -5.71 7.29 29.45
CA SER A 357 -4.53 7.71 30.23
C SER A 357 -3.49 8.13 29.19
N SER A 358 -3.02 9.36 29.11
CA SER A 358 -2.47 10.24 30.14
C SER A 358 -2.34 11.64 29.49
N SER A 359 -2.17 12.77 30.18
CA SER A 359 -1.32 13.02 31.33
C SER A 359 -1.62 14.41 31.90
N SER A 360 -1.77 14.49 33.22
CA SER A 360 -1.38 15.67 33.99
C SER A 360 -0.23 15.26 34.91
N ILE A 361 0.98 15.19 34.32
CA ILE A 361 2.23 15.54 35.01
C ILE A 361 2.96 16.51 34.06
N GLN A 362 2.34 17.67 33.88
CA GLN A 362 3.05 18.92 33.60
C GLN A 362 2.59 20.01 34.59
N GLN A 363 2.15 19.62 35.78
CA GLN A 363 2.00 20.52 36.93
C GLN A 363 3.08 20.26 37.97
N ASP A 364 4.34 20.27 37.51
CA ASP A 364 5.46 20.75 38.32
C ASP A 364 6.49 21.52 37.47
N ILE A 365 6.02 22.14 36.38
CA ILE A 365 6.65 23.36 35.88
C ILE A 365 5.63 24.48 36.00
N LYS A 366 5.43 24.88 37.25
CA LYS A 366 5.24 26.28 37.67
C LYS A 366 4.08 27.04 37.01
N THR A 367 2.95 26.99 37.73
CA THR A 367 2.27 28.18 38.27
C THR A 367 1.98 29.32 37.29
N THR A 368 0.75 29.38 36.78
CA THR A 368 -0.10 30.56 37.04
C THR A 368 -1.58 30.30 36.72
N VAL A 369 -2.44 30.59 37.72
CA VAL A 369 -3.87 30.99 37.61
C VAL A 369 -4.85 29.88 37.19
N LEU A 370 -5.42 29.14 38.14
CA LEU A 370 -6.68 29.42 38.87
C LEU A 370 -7.98 29.11 38.10
N SER A 371 -8.63 28.04 38.58
CA SER A 371 -10.07 27.90 38.90
C SER A 371 -11.15 27.95 37.81
N GLY A 372 -11.98 26.89 37.78
CA GLY A 372 -13.32 26.90 37.19
C GLY A 372 -13.97 25.52 37.04
N ASN A 373 -14.42 24.92 38.14
CA ASN A 373 -15.29 23.73 38.20
C ASN A 373 -16.60 23.93 37.44
N PHE A 374 -17.19 22.88 36.82
CA PHE A 374 -18.64 22.62 36.58
C PHE A 374 -18.70 21.48 35.52
N PHE A 375 -19.14 20.22 35.69
CA PHE A 375 -19.99 19.51 36.63
C PHE A 375 -19.49 18.05 36.79
N THR A 376 -19.67 17.50 37.99
CA THR A 376 -19.53 16.09 38.34
C THR A 376 -20.77 15.28 37.94
N LYS A 377 -20.58 14.09 37.36
CA LYS A 377 -21.52 12.98 37.58
C LYS A 377 -20.75 11.67 37.69
N LYS A 378 -20.89 11.07 38.88
CA LYS A 378 -20.27 9.81 39.31
C LYS A 378 -20.70 8.67 38.39
N LEU A 379 -19.74 8.03 37.74
CA LEU A 379 -19.87 6.66 37.23
C LEU A 379 -18.62 5.90 37.65
N THR A 380 -18.83 4.84 38.42
CA THR A 380 -17.80 4.00 39.02
C THR A 380 -16.88 3.43 37.92
N PRO A 381 -15.55 3.54 38.03
CA PRO A 381 -14.64 3.16 36.94
C PRO A 381 -14.63 1.65 36.68
N PRO A 382 -14.40 1.20 35.43
CA PRO A 382 -14.09 -0.19 35.14
C PRO A 382 -12.69 -0.52 35.69
N ILE A 383 -12.57 -1.68 36.32
CA ILE A 383 -11.38 -2.14 37.04
C ILE A 383 -10.22 -2.33 36.04
N LYS A 384 -9.22 -1.44 36.06
CA LYS A 384 -7.93 -1.67 35.40
C LYS A 384 -7.36 -2.99 35.95
N LYS A 385 -7.06 -3.97 35.09
CA LYS A 385 -6.31 -5.17 35.49
C LYS A 385 -4.93 -4.71 35.97
N HIS A 386 -4.74 -4.64 37.28
CA HIS A 386 -3.44 -4.35 37.88
C HIS A 386 -2.45 -5.44 37.45
N LEU A 387 -1.50 -5.07 36.60
CA LEU A 387 -0.33 -5.90 36.28
C LEU A 387 0.69 -5.73 37.40
N THR A 388 1.25 -6.84 37.86
CA THR A 388 2.35 -6.81 38.83
C THR A 388 3.65 -6.35 38.14
N PRO A 389 4.64 -5.80 38.89
CA PRO A 389 5.96 -5.47 38.35
C PRO A 389 6.61 -6.64 37.59
N LEU A 390 6.39 -7.87 38.07
CA LEU A 390 6.85 -9.11 37.44
C LEU A 390 6.20 -9.35 36.08
N GLN A 391 4.87 -9.17 35.97
CA GLN A 391 4.16 -9.28 34.69
C GLN A 391 4.67 -8.24 33.69
N GLN A 392 4.87 -7.00 34.14
CA GLN A 392 5.39 -5.93 33.30
C GLN A 392 6.81 -6.24 32.79
N ALA A 393 7.70 -6.73 33.66
CA ALA A 393 9.05 -7.10 33.28
C ALA A 393 9.08 -8.22 32.22
N VAL A 394 8.26 -9.26 32.38
CA VAL A 394 8.15 -10.36 31.40
C VAL A 394 7.57 -9.87 30.07
N ILE A 395 6.56 -8.98 30.10
CA ILE A 395 6.00 -8.36 28.88
C ILE A 395 7.07 -7.55 28.15
N ASP A 396 7.89 -6.77 28.87
CA ASP A 396 8.96 -5.97 28.26
C ASP A 396 10.09 -6.84 27.69
N PHE A 397 10.33 -8.02 28.29
CA PHE A 397 11.24 -9.01 27.73
C PHE A 397 10.68 -9.68 26.46
N LEU A 398 9.41 -10.09 26.45
CA LEU A 398 8.72 -10.63 25.26
C LEU A 398 8.74 -9.63 24.10
N LYS A 399 8.55 -8.34 24.38
CA LYS A 399 8.68 -7.26 23.40
C LYS A 399 10.12 -7.09 22.89
N ALA A 400 11.12 -7.36 23.71
CA ALA A 400 12.50 -7.42 23.25
C ALA A 400 12.69 -8.60 22.28
N LEU A 401 12.23 -9.81 22.62
CA LEU A 401 12.27 -10.97 21.72
C LEU A 401 11.57 -10.71 20.38
N ASP A 402 10.40 -10.04 20.38
CA ASP A 402 9.63 -9.75 19.15
C ASP A 402 10.41 -8.87 18.16
N LYS A 403 11.23 -7.94 18.67
CA LYS A 403 12.10 -7.08 17.82
C LYS A 403 13.17 -7.89 17.09
N HIS A 404 13.69 -8.95 17.72
CA HIS A 404 14.75 -9.78 17.16
C HIS A 404 14.22 -11.01 16.41
N ALA A 405 12.93 -11.33 16.53
CA ALA A 405 12.31 -12.44 15.82
C ALA A 405 12.22 -12.16 14.31
N VAL A 406 12.83 -13.01 13.47
CA VAL A 406 12.77 -12.89 12.01
C VAL A 406 11.55 -13.61 11.42
N ASN A 407 11.02 -14.62 12.12
CA ASN A 407 9.92 -15.48 11.67
C ASN A 407 8.54 -14.97 12.16
N ARG A 408 7.58 -14.83 11.23
CA ARG A 408 6.20 -14.36 11.51
C ARG A 408 5.47 -15.20 12.56
N VAL A 409 5.64 -16.53 12.55
CA VAL A 409 5.01 -17.46 13.51
C VAL A 409 5.55 -17.24 14.92
N LYS A 410 6.86 -16.93 15.06
CA LYS A 410 7.45 -16.57 16.36
C LYS A 410 6.86 -15.26 16.89
N LYS A 411 6.68 -14.26 16.03
CA LYS A 411 6.04 -12.98 16.41
C LYS A 411 4.59 -13.15 16.86
N ASP A 412 3.83 -13.98 16.15
CA ASP A 412 2.45 -14.28 16.51
C ASP A 412 2.35 -15.02 17.85
N LEU A 413 3.22 -16.01 18.10
CA LEU A 413 3.34 -16.67 19.41
C LEU A 413 3.67 -15.68 20.54
N LEU A 414 4.65 -14.79 20.35
CA LEU A 414 5.05 -13.82 21.38
C LEU A 414 3.90 -12.86 21.75
N LYS A 415 3.06 -12.47 20.79
CA LYS A 415 1.85 -11.69 21.04
C LYS A 415 0.80 -12.46 21.84
N ASP A 416 0.58 -13.73 21.51
CA ASP A 416 -0.36 -14.58 22.25
C ASP A 416 0.12 -14.85 23.68
N LEU A 417 1.44 -15.00 23.88
CA LEU A 417 2.07 -15.15 25.18
C LEU A 417 1.95 -13.87 26.03
N ILE A 418 2.14 -12.68 25.47
CA ILE A 418 1.91 -11.39 26.16
C ILE A 418 0.48 -11.32 26.68
N LYS A 419 -0.51 -11.64 25.83
CA LYS A 419 -1.92 -11.63 26.20
C LYS A 419 -2.23 -12.66 27.30
N ALA A 420 -1.59 -13.83 27.27
CA ALA A 420 -1.74 -14.86 28.31
C ALA A 420 -1.21 -14.38 29.68
N VAL A 421 -0.12 -13.61 29.73
CA VAL A 421 0.40 -12.99 30.96
C VAL A 421 -0.53 -11.89 31.46
N GLU A 422 -0.99 -11.01 30.57
CA GLU A 422 -1.92 -9.91 30.90
C GLU A 422 -3.25 -10.43 31.46
N ASP A 423 -3.75 -11.53 30.89
CA ASP A 423 -4.97 -12.19 31.32
C ASP A 423 -4.78 -13.09 32.56
N LYS A 424 -3.56 -13.19 33.11
CA LYS A 424 -3.20 -14.11 34.22
C LYS A 424 -3.53 -15.58 33.92
N LYS A 425 -3.61 -15.96 32.63
CA LYS A 425 -3.88 -17.34 32.19
C LYS A 425 -2.68 -18.24 32.41
N ILE A 426 -1.46 -17.70 32.31
CA ILE A 426 -0.21 -18.41 32.53
C ILE A 426 0.70 -17.57 33.43
N LYS A 427 1.45 -18.26 34.29
CA LYS A 427 2.45 -17.64 35.17
C LYS A 427 3.56 -16.96 34.33
N PRO A 428 4.03 -15.75 34.70
CA PRO A 428 5.06 -15.02 33.96
C PRO A 428 6.33 -15.86 33.69
N GLU A 429 6.75 -16.67 34.65
CA GLU A 429 7.94 -17.53 34.58
C GLU A 429 7.79 -18.62 33.51
N LYS A 430 6.61 -19.28 33.45
CA LYS A 430 6.32 -20.28 32.43
C LYS A 430 6.25 -19.66 31.04
N VAL A 431 5.70 -18.45 30.92
CA VAL A 431 5.68 -17.73 29.64
C VAL A 431 7.10 -17.38 29.18
N LEU A 432 7.96 -16.97 30.10
CA LEU A 432 9.36 -16.68 29.81
C LEU A 432 10.07 -17.92 29.25
N ASN A 433 9.88 -19.08 29.88
CA ASN A 433 10.45 -20.37 29.45
C ASN A 433 9.97 -20.77 28.04
N LEU A 434 8.65 -20.71 27.79
CA LEU A 434 8.08 -21.04 26.49
C LEU A 434 8.56 -20.07 25.40
N ALA A 435 8.62 -18.78 25.69
CA ALA A 435 9.06 -17.75 24.75
C ALA A 435 10.51 -17.93 24.33
N VAL A 436 11.42 -18.18 25.29
CA VAL A 436 12.85 -18.39 24.99
C VAL A 436 13.09 -19.72 24.26
N SER A 437 12.40 -20.79 24.68
CA SER A 437 12.44 -22.08 23.99
C SER A 437 11.99 -21.97 22.53
N ALA A 438 10.87 -21.30 22.28
CA ALA A 438 10.35 -21.08 20.92
C ALA A 438 11.20 -20.10 20.10
N TYR A 439 11.76 -19.06 20.74
CA TYR A 439 12.60 -18.07 20.09
C TYR A 439 13.87 -18.71 19.51
N TYR A 440 14.53 -19.59 20.28
CA TYR A 440 15.71 -20.34 19.83
C TYR A 440 15.37 -21.69 19.18
N ALA A 441 14.11 -21.92 18.79
CA ALA A 441 13.77 -23.10 18.00
C ALA A 441 14.15 -22.90 16.53
N LYS A 442 14.68 -23.95 15.89
CA LYS A 442 14.98 -23.95 14.45
C LYS A 442 13.70 -23.98 13.61
N LEU A 443 12.68 -24.72 14.07
CA LEU A 443 11.39 -24.86 13.39
C LEU A 443 10.23 -24.55 14.34
N ILE A 444 9.25 -23.78 13.86
CA ILE A 444 8.01 -23.48 14.57
C ILE A 444 6.85 -23.41 13.59
N GLU A 445 5.72 -24.02 13.98
CA GLU A 445 4.52 -24.11 13.17
C GLU A 445 3.31 -23.67 13.98
N LYS A 446 2.36 -22.99 13.32
CA LYS A 446 1.03 -22.69 13.87
C LYS A 446 0.02 -23.63 13.22
N ILE A 447 -0.52 -24.56 14.00
CA ILE A 447 -1.60 -25.45 13.61
C ILE A 447 -2.91 -24.66 13.75
N ARG A 448 -3.39 -24.11 12.63
CA ARG A 448 -4.51 -23.17 12.58
C ARG A 448 -5.82 -23.75 13.14
N ASP A 449 -6.09 -25.03 12.90
CA ASP A 449 -7.34 -25.67 13.33
C ASP A 449 -7.45 -25.86 14.86
N LYS A 450 -6.36 -25.65 15.60
CA LYS A 450 -6.30 -25.87 17.06
C LYS A 450 -5.77 -24.68 17.84
N ASP A 451 -5.52 -23.54 17.18
CA ASP A 451 -4.81 -22.39 17.76
C ASP A 451 -3.57 -22.80 18.59
N LYS A 452 -2.83 -23.79 18.04
CA LYS A 452 -1.71 -24.44 18.70
C LYS A 452 -0.41 -24.11 17.98
N TYR A 453 0.61 -23.75 18.76
CA TYR A 453 1.98 -23.57 18.30
C TYR A 453 2.77 -24.79 18.72
N VAL A 454 3.61 -25.31 17.82
CA VAL A 454 4.56 -26.40 18.11
C VAL A 454 5.91 -26.02 17.55
N TRP A 455 6.98 -26.24 18.31
CA TRP A 455 8.34 -25.98 17.86
C TRP A 455 9.25 -27.18 18.12
N LYS A 456 10.33 -27.29 17.34
CA LYS A 456 11.30 -28.39 17.46
C LYS A 456 12.69 -27.92 17.06
N GLN A 457 13.69 -28.64 17.59
CA GLN A 457 15.11 -28.46 17.33
C GLN A 457 15.66 -27.11 17.80
N MET A 458 16.87 -27.08 18.33
CA MET A 458 17.50 -25.84 18.80
C MET A 458 18.30 -25.18 17.66
N SER A 459 18.25 -23.85 17.56
CA SER A 459 19.09 -23.05 16.65
C SER A 459 20.39 -22.62 17.33
N ALA A 460 21.31 -22.05 16.56
CA ALA A 460 22.46 -21.34 17.12
C ALA A 460 21.98 -20.15 17.96
N ILE A 461 22.73 -19.84 19.01
CA ILE A 461 22.41 -18.78 19.98
C ILE A 461 23.40 -17.63 19.75
N ASP A 462 22.86 -16.43 19.58
CA ASP A 462 23.61 -15.19 19.35
C ASP A 462 23.65 -14.30 20.61
N ASN A 463 24.52 -13.29 20.57
CA ASN A 463 24.69 -12.33 21.67
C ASN A 463 23.65 -11.20 21.69
N ALA A 464 22.69 -11.19 20.75
CA ALA A 464 21.77 -10.07 20.56
C ALA A 464 20.83 -9.84 21.76
N LEU A 465 20.57 -10.88 22.55
CA LEU A 465 19.64 -10.86 23.68
C LEU A 465 20.31 -10.76 25.06
N VAL A 466 21.65 -10.69 25.14
CA VAL A 466 22.38 -10.66 26.41
C VAL A 466 21.92 -9.51 27.32
N GLU A 467 21.67 -8.33 26.75
CA GLU A 467 21.17 -7.17 27.51
C GLU A 467 19.76 -7.42 28.07
N ALA A 468 18.88 -8.07 27.30
CA ALA A 468 17.52 -8.37 27.73
C ALA A 468 17.48 -9.37 28.89
N PHE A 469 18.36 -10.38 28.87
CA PHE A 469 18.50 -11.36 29.95
C PHE A 469 19.02 -10.74 31.26
N ASN A 470 19.79 -9.65 31.17
CA ASN A 470 20.39 -9.00 32.35
C ASN A 470 19.52 -7.91 33.00
N LYS A 471 18.30 -7.67 32.51
CA LYS A 471 17.36 -6.75 33.17
C LYS A 471 17.00 -7.25 34.58
N PRO A 472 16.96 -6.40 35.63
CA PRO A 472 16.91 -6.82 37.03
C PRO A 472 15.89 -7.93 37.36
N TYR A 473 14.60 -7.73 37.03
CA TYR A 473 13.55 -8.71 37.28
C TYR A 473 13.65 -9.99 36.44
N ILE A 474 14.18 -9.89 35.21
CA ILE A 474 14.34 -11.06 34.32
C ILE A 474 15.54 -11.89 34.76
N LYS A 475 16.61 -11.21 35.16
CA LYS A 475 17.82 -11.81 35.69
C LYS A 475 17.55 -12.63 36.95
N GLU A 476 16.72 -12.11 37.85
CA GLU A 476 16.27 -12.85 39.05
C GLU A 476 15.54 -14.14 38.68
N ILE A 477 14.59 -14.10 37.72
CA ILE A 477 13.85 -15.29 37.27
C ILE A 477 14.81 -16.33 36.68
N TRP A 478 15.76 -15.90 35.85
CA TRP A 478 16.74 -16.82 35.27
C TRP A 478 17.72 -17.39 36.30
N GLN A 479 18.13 -16.60 37.30
CA GLN A 479 18.96 -17.09 38.39
C GLN A 479 18.23 -18.14 39.23
N SER A 480 16.94 -17.93 39.53
CA SER A 480 16.10 -18.96 40.16
C SER A 480 16.02 -20.23 39.32
N TYR A 481 15.77 -20.11 38.00
CA TYR A 481 15.70 -21.25 37.09
C TYR A 481 17.04 -22.03 37.00
N ILE A 482 18.18 -21.32 36.96
CA ILE A 482 19.53 -21.91 36.97
C ILE A 482 19.77 -22.74 38.23
N ASN A 483 19.40 -22.18 39.39
CA ASN A 483 19.56 -22.83 40.68
C ASN A 483 18.66 -24.06 40.81
N GLU A 484 17.38 -23.94 40.42
CA GLU A 484 16.40 -25.03 40.46
C GLU A 484 16.80 -26.21 39.55
N ASN A 485 17.44 -25.94 38.42
CA ASN A 485 17.84 -26.96 37.44
C ASN A 485 19.31 -27.40 37.55
N ASN A 486 20.04 -26.98 38.59
CA ASN A 486 21.45 -27.31 38.82
C ASN A 486 22.36 -27.03 37.60
N ILE A 487 22.18 -25.90 36.92
CA ILE A 487 23.00 -25.53 35.75
C ILE A 487 24.38 -25.05 36.25
N ARG A 488 25.38 -25.94 36.26
CA ARG A 488 26.66 -25.80 36.98
C ARG A 488 27.67 -24.78 36.41
N ASP A 489 27.40 -24.14 35.27
CA ASP A 489 28.49 -23.59 34.45
C ASP A 489 28.76 -22.08 34.56
N THR A 490 28.18 -21.33 35.51
CA THR A 490 28.42 -19.86 35.54
C THR A 490 28.34 -19.21 36.92
N LEU A 491 29.50 -18.97 37.54
CA LEU A 491 29.71 -18.02 38.64
C LEU A 491 30.14 -16.67 38.05
N GLY A 492 29.18 -15.85 37.62
CA GLY A 492 29.40 -14.49 37.16
C GLY A 492 28.27 -13.57 37.66
N SER A 493 28.55 -12.27 37.83
CA SER A 493 27.51 -11.33 38.27
C SER A 493 26.42 -11.14 37.22
N ASP A 494 26.70 -11.38 35.93
CA ASP A 494 25.78 -11.20 34.79
C ASP A 494 25.56 -12.49 33.99
N ILE A 495 24.40 -12.60 33.36
CA ILE A 495 24.02 -13.71 32.46
C ILE A 495 24.80 -13.55 31.16
N SER A 496 25.83 -14.37 30.98
CA SER A 496 26.67 -14.42 29.78
C SER A 496 26.03 -15.24 28.66
N ILE A 497 26.57 -15.14 27.44
CA ILE A 497 26.14 -15.98 26.31
C ILE A 497 26.26 -17.49 26.60
N THR A 498 27.29 -17.90 27.34
CA THR A 498 27.46 -19.30 27.79
C THR A 498 26.34 -19.72 28.75
N THR A 499 25.92 -18.79 29.63
CA THR A 499 24.77 -19.01 30.52
C THR A 499 23.47 -19.18 29.73
N ILE A 500 23.24 -18.32 28.73
CA ILE A 500 22.05 -18.38 27.86
C ILE A 500 22.03 -19.72 27.11
N ASN A 501 23.17 -20.15 26.57
CA ASN A 501 23.30 -21.47 25.93
C ASN A 501 22.87 -22.60 26.87
N ALA A 502 23.35 -22.59 28.12
CA ALA A 502 23.02 -23.60 29.11
C ALA A 502 21.52 -23.57 29.50
N ILE A 503 20.93 -22.39 29.65
CA ILE A 503 19.50 -22.20 29.91
C ILE A 503 18.68 -22.79 28.75
N VAL A 504 18.96 -22.41 27.50
CA VAL A 504 18.20 -22.87 26.33
C VAL A 504 18.33 -24.38 26.14
N HIS A 505 19.52 -24.95 26.35
CA HIS A 505 19.73 -26.40 26.32
C HIS A 505 18.91 -27.13 27.40
N CYS A 506 18.79 -26.54 28.59
CA CYS A 506 17.97 -27.07 29.67
C CYS A 506 16.47 -26.98 29.34
N LEU A 507 16.00 -25.83 28.86
CA LEU A 507 14.61 -25.62 28.41
C LEU A 507 14.24 -26.62 27.30
N ASN A 508 15.13 -26.84 26.32
CA ASN A 508 14.88 -27.77 25.23
C ASN A 508 14.74 -29.24 25.67
N LYS A 509 15.20 -29.59 26.89
CA LYS A 509 15.04 -30.94 27.46
C LYS A 509 13.83 -31.06 28.38
N ASN A 510 13.52 -29.99 29.13
CA ASN A 510 12.63 -30.05 30.30
C ASN A 510 11.28 -29.38 30.09
N GLU A 511 11.14 -28.50 29.09
CA GLU A 511 9.90 -27.77 28.82
C GLU A 511 9.11 -28.39 27.67
N GLU A 512 7.79 -28.18 27.69
CA GLU A 512 6.90 -28.52 26.58
C GLU A 512 7.18 -27.63 25.37
N HIS A 513 7.32 -28.21 24.18
CA HIS A 513 7.50 -27.47 22.93
C HIS A 513 6.20 -27.15 22.21
N GLU A 514 5.14 -26.91 22.99
CA GLU A 514 3.85 -26.52 22.48
C GLU A 514 3.18 -25.44 23.33
N PHE A 515 2.34 -24.65 22.68
CA PHE A 515 1.49 -23.67 23.34
C PHE A 515 0.12 -23.65 22.67
N ILE A 516 -0.95 -23.79 23.46
CA ILE A 516 -2.34 -23.75 22.99
C ILE A 516 -2.97 -22.46 23.49
N ASN A 517 -3.38 -21.60 22.57
CA ASN A 517 -4.12 -20.39 22.92
C ASN A 517 -5.57 -20.79 23.20
N GLN A 518 -5.96 -20.90 24.48
CA GLN A 518 -7.28 -21.36 24.94
C GLN A 518 -8.44 -20.37 24.62
N SER A 519 -8.43 -19.72 23.46
CA SER A 519 -9.51 -18.83 23.03
C SER A 519 -10.76 -19.57 22.53
N ILE A 520 -10.71 -20.91 22.36
CA ILE A 520 -11.80 -21.71 21.76
C ILE A 520 -12.46 -22.74 22.72
N LEU A 521 -12.01 -22.89 23.98
CA LEU A 521 -12.59 -23.91 24.88
C LEU A 521 -13.80 -23.48 25.73
N ASN A 522 -14.30 -22.25 25.58
CA ASN A 522 -15.43 -21.75 26.39
C ASN A 522 -16.75 -21.51 25.63
N SER A 523 -16.89 -21.95 24.38
CA SER A 523 -18.14 -21.81 23.61
C SER A 523 -19.02 -23.07 23.54
N ASN A 524 -18.61 -24.21 24.11
CA ASN A 524 -19.40 -25.47 24.08
C ASN A 524 -19.70 -26.05 25.47
N LYS A 525 -20.22 -25.24 26.39
CA LYS A 525 -21.13 -25.74 27.44
C LYS A 525 -22.54 -25.25 27.14
N MET A 526 -23.20 -25.90 26.19
CA MET A 526 -24.66 -25.92 26.17
C MET A 526 -25.11 -26.67 27.43
N CYS A 527 -25.71 -25.94 28.36
CA CYS A 527 -26.60 -26.53 29.36
C CYS A 527 -27.78 -27.16 28.60
N PHE A 528 -27.85 -28.48 28.55
CA PHE A 528 -29.11 -29.17 28.37
C PHE A 528 -29.84 -29.16 29.71
N SER A 529 -30.79 -28.24 29.86
CA SER A 529 -31.91 -28.43 30.79
C SER A 529 -32.96 -29.27 30.08
N GLY A 530 -33.24 -30.46 30.60
CA GLY A 530 -34.30 -31.34 30.13
C GLY A 530 -34.80 -32.24 31.25
N ASN A 531 -36.00 -31.90 31.73
CA ASN A 531 -36.91 -32.56 32.68
C ASN A 531 -36.56 -32.56 34.17
#